data_AF-A0A1H3KYY4-F1
#
_entry.id   AF-A0A1H3KYY4-F1
#
_cell.length_a   1.000
_cell.length_b   1.000
_cell.length_c   1.000
_cell.angle_alpha   90.00
_cell.angle_beta   90.00
_cell.angle_gamma   90.00
#
_symmetry.space_group_name_H-M   'P 1'
#
loop_
_entity.id
_entity.type
_entity.pdbx_description
1 polymer ?
#
loop_
_entity_poly.entity_id
_entity_poly.type
_entity_poly.pdbx_seq_one_letter_code
_entity_poly.pdbx_strand_id
1 'polypeptide(L)'
;MPAKTAYQKQANKRTKDALRLRARFDARVRKAATQLIAALGGADDARARLNWVNLLYGVDISTETLLVHDLRTAGLGGQLGGLLGQSEPGEELQLFNPTVNANDGLVLGLEQLFGELGAGPTPTPTPTPTPTYGKTLLGPNNSTDEVTMAAQAGDSFSYNPMSTGGSAPATMDLYRNGQQLASVTYFDRYNGQPFRFANQLGAFSGVFSSGSVSL
;
A
#
# COMPACT_ATOMS: atom_id res chain seq x y z
N MET A 1 -24.07 27.28 -34.58
CA MET A 1 -24.52 26.11 -33.79
C MET A 1 -24.85 26.57 -32.38
N PRO A 2 -25.90 26.03 -31.73
CA PRO A 2 -26.24 26.42 -30.37
C PRO A 2 -25.10 26.09 -29.40
N ALA A 3 -24.91 26.94 -28.39
CA ALA A 3 -23.88 26.73 -27.37
C ALA A 3 -24.20 25.47 -26.54
N LYS A 4 -23.20 24.61 -26.31
CA LYS A 4 -23.34 23.40 -25.48
C LYS A 4 -23.78 23.76 -24.07
N THR A 5 -24.75 23.04 -23.52
CA THR A 5 -25.20 23.19 -22.12
C THR A 5 -24.11 22.76 -21.14
N ALA A 6 -24.22 23.19 -19.87
CA ALA A 6 -23.27 22.78 -18.83
C ALA A 6 -23.24 21.25 -18.64
N TYR A 7 -24.41 20.59 -18.74
CA TYR A 7 -24.55 19.14 -18.73
C TYR A 7 -23.80 18.48 -19.89
N GLN A 8 -23.98 18.99 -21.11
CA GLN A 8 -23.27 18.48 -22.29
C GLN A 8 -21.75 18.66 -22.17
N LYS A 9 -21.29 19.76 -21.56
CA LYS A 9 -19.86 19.97 -21.31
C LYS A 9 -19.32 18.95 -20.29
N GLN A 10 -20.03 18.72 -19.18
CA GLN A 10 -19.63 17.74 -18.15
C GLN A 10 -19.62 16.31 -18.72
N ALA A 11 -20.66 15.90 -19.45
CA ALA A 11 -20.73 14.59 -20.08
C ALA A 11 -19.61 14.37 -21.10
N ASN A 12 -19.30 15.38 -21.92
CA ASN A 12 -18.17 15.32 -22.87
C ASN A 12 -16.83 15.16 -22.14
N LYS A 13 -16.62 15.90 -21.04
CA LYS A 13 -15.41 15.79 -20.22
C LYS A 13 -15.25 14.38 -19.66
N ARG A 14 -16.28 13.88 -18.98
CA ARG A 14 -16.31 12.54 -18.38
C ARG A 14 -16.05 11.44 -19.40
N THR A 15 -16.70 11.53 -20.55
CA THR A 15 -16.51 10.57 -21.67
C THR A 15 -15.06 10.59 -22.16
N LYS A 16 -14.49 11.78 -22.35
CA LYS A 16 -13.09 11.92 -22.79
C LYS A 16 -12.12 11.33 -21.76
N ASP A 17 -12.35 11.56 -20.48
CA ASP A 17 -11.47 11.07 -19.42
C ASP A 17 -11.58 9.54 -19.28
N ALA A 18 -12.79 8.98 -19.37
CA ALA A 18 -12.99 7.52 -19.39
C ALA A 18 -12.31 6.85 -20.58
N LEU A 19 -12.45 7.40 -21.79
CA LEU A 19 -11.79 6.88 -23.00
C LEU A 19 -10.27 6.93 -22.90
N ARG A 20 -9.71 8.01 -22.34
CA ARG A 20 -8.26 8.11 -22.08
C ARG A 20 -7.79 7.05 -21.09
N LEU A 21 -8.55 6.83 -20.01
CA LEU A 21 -8.21 5.84 -18.99
C LEU A 21 -8.21 4.43 -19.59
N ARG A 22 -9.26 4.09 -20.35
CA ARG A 22 -9.37 2.84 -21.10
C ARG A 22 -8.17 2.63 -22.02
N ALA A 23 -7.87 3.59 -22.89
CA ALA A 23 -6.73 3.50 -23.83
C ALA A 23 -5.39 3.30 -23.11
N ARG A 24 -5.19 3.97 -21.97
CA ARG A 24 -3.97 3.82 -21.16
C ARG A 24 -3.83 2.39 -20.62
N PHE A 25 -4.92 1.80 -20.13
CA PHE A 25 -4.87 0.44 -19.59
C PHE A 25 -4.82 -0.62 -20.69
N ASP A 26 -5.47 -0.42 -21.83
CA ASP A 26 -5.30 -1.28 -23.01
C ASP A 26 -3.82 -1.38 -23.42
N ALA A 27 -3.16 -0.23 -23.58
CA ALA A 27 -1.73 -0.19 -23.91
C ALA A 27 -0.86 -0.94 -22.89
N ARG A 28 -1.22 -0.88 -21.59
CA ARG A 28 -0.52 -1.61 -20.52
C ARG A 28 -0.76 -3.11 -20.61
N VAL A 29 -1.99 -3.54 -20.85
CA VAL A 29 -2.35 -4.96 -21.01
C VAL A 29 -1.61 -5.55 -22.20
N ARG A 30 -1.60 -4.87 -23.35
CA ARG A 30 -0.85 -5.30 -24.54
C ARG A 30 0.63 -5.48 -24.25
N LYS A 31 1.25 -4.49 -23.60
CA LYS A 31 2.67 -4.57 -23.21
C LYS A 31 2.94 -5.76 -22.30
N ALA A 32 2.12 -5.96 -21.26
CA ALA A 32 2.27 -7.07 -20.34
C ALA A 32 2.10 -8.43 -21.03
N ALA A 33 1.11 -8.55 -21.93
CA ALA A 33 0.89 -9.75 -22.71
C ALA A 33 2.08 -10.09 -23.63
N THR A 34 2.63 -9.10 -24.36
CA THR A 34 3.85 -9.30 -25.17
C THR A 34 5.04 -9.74 -24.31
N GLN A 35 5.23 -9.13 -23.13
CA GLN A 35 6.29 -9.50 -22.21
C GLN A 35 6.13 -10.94 -21.70
N LEU A 36 4.91 -11.35 -21.38
CA LEU A 36 4.63 -12.72 -20.95
C LEU A 36 4.88 -13.73 -22.08
N ILE A 37 4.45 -13.43 -23.31
CA ILE A 37 4.74 -14.28 -24.48
C ILE A 37 6.25 -14.45 -24.67
N ALA A 38 7.03 -13.35 -24.59
CA ALA A 38 8.48 -13.41 -24.71
C ALA A 38 9.13 -14.22 -23.57
N ALA A 39 8.66 -14.06 -22.33
CA ALA A 39 9.15 -14.82 -21.19
C ALA A 39 8.88 -16.32 -21.32
N LEU A 40 7.70 -16.71 -21.82
CA LEU A 40 7.36 -18.11 -22.10
C LEU A 40 8.27 -18.70 -23.19
N GLY A 41 8.54 -17.94 -24.27
CA GLY A 41 9.52 -18.37 -25.29
C GLY A 41 10.93 -18.56 -24.73
N GLY A 42 11.41 -17.65 -23.87
CA GLY A 42 12.69 -17.83 -23.18
C GLY A 42 12.72 -19.03 -22.23
N ALA A 43 11.59 -19.39 -21.64
CA ALA A 43 11.48 -20.58 -20.80
C ALA A 43 11.53 -21.89 -21.62
N ASP A 44 11.03 -21.87 -22.87
CA ASP A 44 11.17 -22.99 -23.80
C ASP A 44 12.64 -23.21 -24.21
N ASP A 45 13.38 -22.13 -24.46
CA ASP A 45 14.81 -22.19 -24.71
C ASP A 45 15.59 -22.75 -23.51
N ALA A 46 15.26 -22.29 -22.29
CA ALA A 46 15.88 -22.77 -21.06
C ALA A 46 15.62 -24.27 -20.84
N ARG A 47 14.37 -24.72 -21.04
CA ARG A 47 13.98 -26.13 -20.99
C ARG A 47 14.79 -26.97 -21.98
N ALA A 48 14.92 -26.51 -23.23
CA ALA A 48 15.70 -27.22 -24.25
C ALA A 48 17.19 -27.37 -23.84
N ARG A 49 17.78 -26.34 -23.24
CA ARG A 49 19.15 -26.38 -22.72
C ARG A 49 19.29 -27.34 -21.55
N LEU A 50 18.36 -27.31 -20.59
CA LEU A 50 18.37 -28.22 -19.44
C LEU A 50 18.18 -29.68 -19.87
N ASN A 51 17.30 -29.95 -20.84
CA ASN A 51 17.18 -31.26 -21.46
C ASN A 51 18.49 -31.74 -22.08
N TRP A 52 19.20 -30.85 -22.79
CA TRP A 52 20.50 -31.18 -23.36
C TRP A 52 21.56 -31.50 -22.31
N VAL A 53 21.59 -30.74 -21.21
CA VAL A 53 22.47 -31.01 -20.05
C VAL A 53 22.15 -32.37 -19.43
N ASN A 54 20.87 -32.67 -19.21
CA ASN A 54 20.43 -33.97 -18.68
C ASN A 54 20.89 -35.13 -19.58
N LEU A 55 20.74 -35.00 -20.90
CA LEU A 55 21.16 -36.01 -21.87
C LEU A 55 22.69 -36.17 -21.90
N LEU A 56 23.44 -35.07 -21.93
CA LEU A 56 24.89 -35.09 -22.10
C LEU A 56 25.62 -35.62 -20.87
N TYR A 57 25.11 -35.32 -19.67
CA TYR A 57 25.77 -35.62 -18.41
C TYR A 57 25.07 -36.68 -17.56
N GLY A 58 23.94 -37.24 -18.02
CA GLY A 58 23.18 -38.26 -17.29
C GLY A 58 22.61 -37.75 -15.96
N VAL A 59 22.36 -36.43 -15.86
CA VAL A 59 21.75 -35.79 -14.68
C VAL A 59 20.25 -35.62 -14.90
N ASP A 60 19.49 -35.48 -13.81
CA ASP A 60 18.05 -35.23 -13.86
C ASP A 60 17.72 -33.89 -13.21
N ILE A 61 17.97 -32.81 -13.94
CA ILE A 61 17.63 -31.45 -13.52
C ILE A 61 16.21 -31.13 -13.99
N SER A 62 15.37 -30.58 -13.11
CA SER A 62 14.05 -30.09 -13.48
C SER A 62 14.17 -29.07 -14.62
N THR A 63 13.46 -29.34 -15.71
CA THR A 63 13.56 -28.53 -16.93
C THR A 63 12.68 -27.28 -16.88
N GLU A 64 11.78 -27.22 -15.88
CA GLU A 64 10.74 -26.19 -15.75
C GLU A 64 10.42 -25.90 -14.28
N THR A 65 9.82 -24.73 -14.05
CA THR A 65 9.14 -24.38 -12.80
C THR A 65 7.65 -24.64 -12.93
N LEU A 66 6.95 -24.84 -11.79
CA LEU A 66 5.50 -25.10 -11.76
C LEU A 66 4.69 -24.04 -12.51
N LEU A 67 5.00 -22.76 -12.30
CA LEU A 67 4.29 -21.66 -12.96
C LEU A 67 4.44 -21.73 -14.49
N VAL A 68 5.64 -21.96 -15.00
CA VAL A 68 5.88 -22.06 -16.45
C VAL A 68 5.17 -23.27 -17.03
N HIS A 69 5.21 -24.40 -16.31
CA HIS A 69 4.53 -25.62 -16.70
C HIS A 69 3.01 -25.40 -16.84
N ASP A 70 2.39 -24.79 -15.83
CA ASP A 70 0.94 -24.54 -15.81
C ASP A 70 0.53 -23.57 -16.93
N LEU A 71 1.28 -22.48 -17.12
CA LEU A 71 0.99 -21.48 -18.16
C LEU A 71 1.15 -22.05 -19.58
N ARG A 72 2.12 -22.95 -19.79
CA ARG A 72 2.29 -23.62 -21.08
C ARG A 72 1.21 -24.67 -21.31
N THR A 73 0.91 -25.48 -20.31
CA THR A 73 -0.15 -26.51 -20.39
C THR A 73 -1.51 -25.87 -20.67
N ALA A 74 -1.77 -24.68 -20.11
CA ALA A 74 -2.95 -23.88 -20.41
C ALA A 74 -2.96 -23.27 -21.83
N GLY A 75 -1.85 -23.35 -22.59
CA GLY A 75 -1.74 -22.78 -23.93
C GLY A 75 -1.72 -21.24 -23.97
N LEU A 76 -1.39 -20.60 -22.85
CA LEU A 76 -1.62 -19.16 -22.66
C LEU A 76 -0.82 -18.29 -23.64
N GLY A 77 0.42 -18.68 -23.98
CA GLY A 77 1.25 -17.93 -24.92
C GLY A 77 0.61 -17.83 -26.32
N GLY A 78 0.07 -18.96 -26.82
CA GLY A 78 -0.63 -19.00 -28.10
C GLY A 78 -1.97 -18.26 -28.08
N GLN A 79 -2.73 -18.40 -26.98
CA GLN A 79 -3.99 -17.68 -26.79
C GLN A 79 -3.79 -16.16 -26.78
N LEU A 80 -2.80 -15.66 -26.01
CA LEU A 80 -2.49 -14.23 -25.96
C LEU A 80 -1.97 -13.72 -27.29
N GLY A 81 -1.10 -14.48 -27.99
CA GLY A 81 -0.63 -14.12 -29.32
C GLY A 81 -1.77 -13.99 -30.33
N GLY A 82 -2.71 -14.94 -30.31
CA GLY A 82 -3.90 -14.91 -31.15
C GLY A 82 -4.82 -13.72 -30.85
N LEU A 83 -5.10 -13.45 -29.57
CA LEU A 83 -5.95 -12.33 -29.15
C LEU A 83 -5.33 -10.97 -29.51
N LEU A 84 -4.01 -10.82 -29.34
CA LEU A 84 -3.31 -9.60 -29.73
C LEU A 84 -3.29 -9.40 -31.25
N GLY A 85 -3.15 -10.49 -32.02
CA GLY A 85 -3.17 -10.44 -33.48
C GLY A 85 -4.55 -10.15 -34.07
N GLN A 86 -5.62 -10.44 -33.34
CA GLN A 86 -7.01 -10.15 -33.73
C GLN A 86 -7.48 -8.75 -33.35
N SER A 87 -6.68 -7.97 -32.63
CA SER A 87 -7.08 -6.64 -32.15
C SER A 87 -6.07 -5.57 -32.55
N GLU A 88 -6.49 -4.58 -33.33
CA GLU A 88 -5.62 -3.46 -33.68
C GLU A 88 -5.55 -2.41 -32.56
N PRO A 89 -4.38 -1.80 -32.30
CA PRO A 89 -4.29 -0.67 -31.40
C PRO A 89 -5.20 0.47 -31.85
N GLY A 90 -6.22 0.80 -31.05
CA GLY A 90 -7.14 1.89 -31.37
C GLY A 90 -8.29 1.52 -32.30
N GLU A 91 -8.58 0.22 -32.49
CA GLU A 91 -9.75 -0.28 -33.25
C GLU A 91 -11.11 0.16 -32.67
N GLU A 92 -11.09 0.81 -31.52
CA GLU A 92 -12.24 1.46 -30.91
C GLU A 92 -12.56 2.77 -31.64
N LEU A 93 -13.03 2.64 -32.89
CA LEU A 93 -13.73 3.71 -33.56
C LEU A 93 -14.86 4.16 -32.65
N GLN A 94 -14.76 5.41 -32.17
CA GLN A 94 -15.84 6.12 -31.50
C GLN A 94 -16.95 6.36 -32.53
N LEU A 95 -17.69 5.30 -32.87
CA LEU A 95 -18.65 5.28 -33.97
C LEU A 95 -19.85 6.20 -33.71
N PHE A 96 -20.05 6.60 -32.46
CA PHE A 96 -21.06 7.56 -32.09
C PHE A 96 -20.45 8.57 -31.12
N ASN A 97 -20.57 9.83 -31.47
CA ASN A 97 -20.43 10.95 -30.55
C ASN A 97 -21.86 11.28 -30.10
N PRO A 98 -22.49 10.49 -29.19
CA PRO A 98 -23.89 10.68 -28.85
C PRO A 98 -24.07 12.11 -28.34
N THR A 99 -24.97 12.86 -28.99
CA THR A 99 -25.37 14.16 -28.49
C THR A 99 -26.17 13.91 -27.23
N VAL A 100 -25.51 14.07 -26.09
CA VAL A 100 -26.13 13.90 -24.78
C VAL A 100 -27.30 14.89 -24.68
N ASN A 101 -28.52 14.39 -24.44
CA ASN A 101 -29.67 15.24 -24.16
C ASN A 101 -29.36 16.11 -22.93
N ALA A 102 -29.90 17.33 -22.86
CA ALA A 102 -29.52 18.27 -21.81
C ALA A 102 -30.07 17.91 -20.40
N ASN A 103 -30.41 16.63 -20.18
CA ASN A 103 -31.01 16.08 -18.96
C ASN A 103 -32.21 16.89 -18.46
N ASP A 104 -33.01 17.41 -19.39
CA ASP A 104 -34.20 18.24 -19.14
C ASP A 104 -33.99 19.39 -18.11
N GLY A 105 -32.75 19.87 -17.95
CA GLY A 105 -32.41 20.94 -16.99
C GLY A 105 -32.18 20.50 -15.55
N LEU A 106 -32.06 19.19 -15.28
CA LEU A 106 -31.72 18.67 -13.95
C LEU A 106 -30.32 19.10 -13.49
N VAL A 107 -30.16 19.22 -12.16
CA VAL A 107 -28.92 19.63 -11.50
C VAL A 107 -27.78 18.68 -11.85
N LEU A 108 -26.58 19.23 -12.08
CA LEU A 108 -25.36 18.47 -12.37
C LEU A 108 -24.99 17.60 -11.15
N GLY A 109 -25.24 16.30 -11.24
CA GLY A 109 -24.75 15.34 -10.24
C GLY A 109 -23.23 15.30 -10.26
N LEU A 110 -22.61 15.49 -9.11
CA LEU A 110 -21.17 15.29 -8.92
C LEU A 110 -20.92 13.79 -8.69
N GLU A 111 -19.90 13.24 -9.34
CA GLU A 111 -19.60 11.80 -9.31
C GLU A 111 -18.14 11.56 -8.95
N GLN A 112 -17.92 10.81 -7.87
CA GLN A 112 -16.58 10.55 -7.34
C GLN A 112 -15.73 9.74 -8.32
N LEU A 113 -16.35 8.88 -9.14
CA LEU A 113 -15.66 8.12 -10.19
C LEU A 113 -14.91 9.02 -11.19
N PHE A 114 -15.35 10.27 -11.34
CA PHE A 114 -14.71 11.27 -12.21
C PHE A 114 -13.87 12.31 -11.44
N GLY A 115 -13.57 12.04 -10.16
CA GLY A 115 -12.83 12.95 -9.28
C GLY A 115 -13.61 14.23 -8.96
N GLU A 116 -14.92 14.23 -9.18
CA GLU A 116 -15.78 15.35 -8.87
C GLU A 116 -16.25 15.17 -7.43
N LEU A 117 -15.59 15.89 -6.51
CA LEU A 117 -16.00 15.93 -5.12
C LEU A 117 -17.40 16.54 -5.07
N GLY A 118 -18.39 15.72 -4.74
CA GLY A 118 -19.64 16.22 -4.18
C GLY A 118 -19.31 17.19 -3.05
N ALA A 119 -20.10 18.25 -2.88
CA ALA A 119 -20.18 18.93 -1.60
C ALA A 119 -20.82 17.98 -0.58
N GLY A 120 -20.17 16.85 -0.31
CA GLY A 120 -20.39 16.08 0.89
C GLY A 120 -19.90 16.91 2.08
N PRO A 121 -20.43 16.69 3.28
CA PRO A 121 -19.87 17.33 4.47
C PRO A 121 -18.36 17.06 4.45
N THR A 122 -17.56 18.11 4.66
CA THR A 122 -16.13 17.99 4.95
C THR A 122 -15.95 16.74 5.80
N PRO A 123 -15.11 15.76 5.42
CA PRO A 123 -14.90 14.60 6.26
C PRO A 123 -14.53 15.14 7.63
N THR A 124 -15.44 14.95 8.59
CA THR A 124 -15.10 15.26 9.98
C THR A 124 -13.92 14.35 10.26
N PRO A 125 -12.75 14.87 10.67
CA PRO A 125 -11.60 14.04 10.92
C PRO A 125 -12.07 12.90 11.83
N THR A 126 -12.05 11.67 11.30
CA THR A 126 -12.31 10.49 12.12
C THR A 126 -11.33 10.61 13.27
N PRO A 127 -11.79 10.73 14.54
CA PRO A 127 -10.86 10.88 15.65
C PRO A 127 -9.92 9.68 15.58
N THR A 128 -8.63 9.94 15.36
CA THR A 128 -7.61 8.91 15.49
C THR A 128 -7.82 8.32 16.88
N PRO A 129 -8.07 7.01 17.01
CA PRO A 129 -8.31 6.41 18.32
C PRO A 129 -7.14 6.78 19.21
N THR A 130 -7.42 7.53 20.28
CA THR A 130 -6.39 7.88 21.25
C THR A 130 -5.97 6.57 21.89
N PRO A 131 -4.68 6.18 21.84
CA PRO A 131 -4.24 4.96 22.49
C PRO A 131 -4.62 5.02 23.96
N THR A 132 -5.38 4.02 24.42
CA THR A 132 -5.63 3.82 25.84
C THR A 132 -4.42 3.11 26.41
N TYR A 133 -3.88 3.63 27.51
CA TYR A 133 -2.71 3.07 28.19
C TYR A 133 -3.17 2.38 29.49
N GLY A 134 -2.81 1.11 29.66
CA GLY A 134 -3.25 0.29 30.79
C GLY A 134 -2.39 0.42 32.06
N LYS A 135 -1.19 0.99 31.96
CA LYS A 135 -0.23 1.13 33.06
C LYS A 135 0.44 2.50 33.03
N THR A 136 0.83 3.00 34.20
CA THR A 136 1.58 4.25 34.37
C THR A 136 2.66 4.07 35.45
N LEU A 137 3.91 4.35 35.07
CA LEU A 137 5.04 4.49 35.98
C LEU A 137 5.19 5.96 36.36
N LEU A 138 5.54 6.23 37.61
CA LEU A 138 5.83 7.57 38.12
C LEU A 138 7.33 7.69 38.43
N GLY A 139 7.93 8.81 38.06
CA GLY A 139 9.33 9.08 38.40
C GLY A 139 9.52 9.28 39.92
N PRO A 140 10.76 9.23 40.43
CA PRO A 140 12.00 9.21 39.65
C PRO A 140 12.49 7.82 39.25
N ASN A 141 12.17 6.77 40.00
CA ASN A 141 12.51 5.39 39.66
C ASN A 141 11.34 4.49 40.01
N ASN A 142 10.71 3.88 39.00
CA ASN A 142 9.60 2.95 39.20
C ASN A 142 9.67 1.83 38.16
N SER A 143 9.27 0.62 38.57
CA SER A 143 9.35 -0.60 37.79
C SER A 143 8.08 -1.41 37.95
N THR A 144 7.46 -1.79 36.84
CA THR A 144 6.28 -2.64 36.80
C THR A 144 6.22 -3.31 35.42
N ASP A 145 5.69 -4.53 35.34
CA ASP A 145 5.51 -5.31 34.09
C ASP A 145 6.76 -5.32 33.20
N GLU A 146 7.93 -5.46 33.85
CA GLU A 146 9.26 -5.55 33.21
C GLU A 146 9.69 -4.27 32.48
N VAL A 147 9.02 -3.15 32.74
CA VAL A 147 9.38 -1.80 32.31
C VAL A 147 9.83 -1.01 33.53
N THR A 148 11.05 -0.48 33.48
CA THR A 148 11.62 0.38 34.51
C THR A 148 11.89 1.75 33.92
N MET A 149 11.39 2.80 34.57
CA MET A 149 11.65 4.19 34.19
C MET A 149 12.55 4.85 35.22
N ALA A 150 13.62 5.49 34.75
CA ALA A 150 14.42 6.48 35.45
C ALA A 150 14.13 7.88 34.86
N ALA A 151 13.46 8.76 35.62
CA ALA A 151 13.02 10.09 35.20
C ALA A 151 13.07 11.10 36.36
N GLN A 152 12.60 12.33 36.17
CA GLN A 152 12.51 13.30 37.26
C GLN A 152 11.26 13.03 38.13
N ALA A 153 11.27 13.52 39.38
CA ALA A 153 10.08 13.46 40.22
C ALA A 153 8.95 14.28 39.60
N GLY A 154 7.76 13.67 39.48
CA GLY A 154 6.60 14.29 38.82
C GLY A 154 6.41 13.88 37.35
N ASP A 155 7.39 13.19 36.75
CA ASP A 155 7.24 12.62 35.41
C ASP A 155 6.40 11.34 35.45
N SER A 156 5.73 11.04 34.34
CA SER A 156 4.95 9.81 34.18
C SER A 156 5.18 9.16 32.82
N PHE A 157 5.18 7.84 32.79
CA PHE A 157 5.32 7.04 31.58
C PHE A 157 4.26 5.96 31.53
N SER A 158 3.41 6.01 30.51
CA SER A 158 2.25 5.14 30.35
C SER A 158 2.37 4.24 29.13
N TYR A 159 1.97 2.98 29.25
CA TYR A 159 2.07 1.97 28.21
C TYR A 159 1.01 0.86 28.41
N ASN A 160 0.89 -0.05 27.45
CA ASN A 160 0.06 -1.25 27.59
C ASN A 160 0.94 -2.46 27.95
N PRO A 161 0.66 -3.17 29.04
CA PRO A 161 1.50 -4.29 29.48
C PRO A 161 1.42 -5.46 28.50
N MET A 162 2.56 -6.14 28.32
CA MET A 162 2.71 -7.28 27.40
C MET A 162 3.13 -8.53 28.16
N SER A 163 2.28 -9.56 28.19
CA SER A 163 2.55 -10.82 28.88
C SER A 163 3.23 -11.88 28.01
N THR A 164 3.38 -11.64 26.72
CA THR A 164 3.98 -12.57 25.74
C THR A 164 4.98 -11.86 24.85
N GLY A 165 6.03 -12.56 24.41
CA GLY A 165 7.00 -12.08 23.43
C GLY A 165 8.44 -12.30 23.86
N GLY A 166 9.37 -11.62 23.19
CA GLY A 166 10.79 -11.64 23.56
C GLY A 166 11.02 -11.15 25.00
N SER A 167 12.13 -11.57 25.59
CA SER A 167 12.54 -11.16 26.95
C SER A 167 13.96 -10.60 26.97
N ALA A 168 14.47 -10.18 25.81
CA ALA A 168 15.80 -9.59 25.74
C ALA A 168 15.71 -8.16 26.30
N PRO A 169 16.59 -7.77 27.25
CA PRO A 169 16.59 -6.41 27.78
C PRO A 169 16.99 -5.40 26.70
N ALA A 170 16.25 -4.29 26.66
CA ALA A 170 16.49 -3.14 25.81
C ALA A 170 16.35 -1.86 26.62
N THR A 171 16.97 -0.78 26.17
CA THR A 171 16.89 0.54 26.80
C THR A 171 16.51 1.57 25.73
N MET A 172 15.63 2.51 26.09
CA MET A 172 15.39 3.72 25.33
C MET A 172 15.65 4.95 26.18
N ASP A 173 16.25 5.96 25.57
CA ASP A 173 16.48 7.26 26.18
C ASP A 173 15.61 8.29 25.48
N LEU A 174 14.76 8.96 26.25
CA LEU A 174 13.82 9.96 25.74
C LEU A 174 14.51 11.33 25.71
N TYR A 175 14.58 11.95 24.54
CA TYR A 175 15.20 13.26 24.36
C TYR A 175 14.20 14.29 23.86
N ARG A 176 14.39 15.54 24.27
CA ARG A 176 13.71 16.69 23.67
C ARG A 176 14.67 17.86 23.59
N ASN A 177 14.77 18.47 22.41
CA ASN A 177 15.69 19.59 22.15
C ASN A 177 17.14 19.31 22.62
N GLY A 178 17.60 18.06 22.48
CA GLY A 178 18.94 17.63 22.88
C GLY A 178 19.13 17.33 24.38
N GLN A 179 18.12 17.55 25.24
CA GLN A 179 18.16 17.19 26.65
C GLN A 179 17.51 15.81 26.87
N GLN A 180 18.18 14.93 27.61
CA GLN A 180 17.60 13.67 28.06
C GLN A 180 16.57 13.94 29.17
N LEU A 181 15.37 13.39 29.01
CA LEU A 181 14.26 13.53 29.94
C LEU A 181 14.09 12.28 30.82
N ALA A 182 14.25 11.09 30.23
CA ALA A 182 14.13 9.82 30.93
C ALA A 182 14.97 8.74 30.26
N SER A 183 15.29 7.70 31.01
CA SER A 183 15.79 6.42 30.49
C SER A 183 14.81 5.32 30.89
N VAL A 184 14.41 4.48 29.95
CA VAL A 184 13.44 3.40 30.16
C VAL A 184 14.07 2.08 29.74
N THR A 185 14.22 1.17 30.70
CA THR A 185 14.64 -0.21 30.45
C THR A 185 13.40 -1.08 30.33
N TYR A 186 13.34 -1.95 29.31
CA TYR A 186 12.19 -2.78 29.01
C TYR A 186 12.63 -4.08 28.30
N PHE A 187 11.71 -5.01 28.06
CA PHE A 187 11.97 -6.18 27.22
C PHE A 187 11.54 -5.95 25.76
N ASP A 188 12.31 -6.48 24.81
CA ASP A 188 12.12 -6.35 23.36
C ASP A 188 10.71 -6.69 22.84
N ARG A 189 9.88 -7.43 23.58
CA ARG A 189 8.43 -7.57 23.30
C ARG A 189 7.66 -6.26 23.20
N TYR A 190 8.16 -5.19 23.83
CA TYR A 190 7.54 -3.87 23.76
C TYR A 190 7.94 -3.09 22.50
N ASN A 191 8.94 -3.52 21.71
CA ASN A 191 9.37 -2.80 20.52
C ASN A 191 8.21 -2.51 19.56
N GLY A 192 8.08 -1.25 19.14
CA GLY A 192 6.98 -0.77 18.28
C GLY A 192 5.66 -0.54 19.00
N GLN A 193 5.52 -0.91 20.28
CA GLN A 193 4.32 -0.60 21.06
C GLN A 193 4.24 0.88 21.39
N PRO A 194 3.03 1.49 21.45
CA PRO A 194 2.88 2.89 21.81
C PRO A 194 3.12 3.11 23.30
N PHE A 195 3.73 4.25 23.63
CA PHE A 195 3.81 4.79 24.99
C PHE A 195 3.35 6.25 25.03
N ARG A 196 3.16 6.78 26.24
CA ARG A 196 3.01 8.21 26.52
C ARG A 196 3.90 8.62 27.67
N PHE A 197 4.74 9.62 27.46
CA PHE A 197 5.53 10.27 28.50
C PHE A 197 4.94 11.64 28.81
N ALA A 198 4.78 12.01 30.07
CA ALA A 198 4.32 13.33 30.46
C ALA A 198 5.20 13.91 31.57
N ASN A 199 5.59 15.17 31.39
CA ASN A 199 6.36 15.96 32.35
C ASN A 199 5.80 17.39 32.42
N GLN A 200 6.53 18.28 33.09
CA GLN A 200 6.16 19.70 33.21
C GLN A 200 6.07 20.45 31.85
N LEU A 201 6.72 19.94 30.80
CA LEU A 201 6.74 20.54 29.46
C LEU A 201 5.59 20.05 28.57
N GLY A 202 4.76 19.11 29.04
CA GLY A 202 3.63 18.55 28.32
C GLY A 202 3.64 17.02 28.26
N ALA A 203 2.75 16.46 27.43
CA ALA A 203 2.67 15.03 27.19
C ALA A 203 2.99 14.69 25.73
N PHE A 204 3.75 13.62 25.54
CA PHE A 204 4.27 13.14 24.27
C PHE A 204 3.92 11.67 24.10
N SER A 205 3.62 11.26 22.88
CA SER A 205 3.43 9.85 22.53
C SER A 205 4.53 9.42 21.59
N GLY A 206 5.00 8.19 21.77
CA GLY A 206 6.02 7.59 20.93
C GLY A 206 5.82 6.08 20.85
N VAL A 207 6.79 5.39 20.27
CA VAL A 207 6.85 3.93 20.28
C VAL A 207 8.15 3.48 20.93
N PHE A 208 8.11 2.36 21.66
CA PHE A 208 9.33 1.76 22.21
C PHE A 208 10.30 1.42 21.06
N SER A 209 11.52 1.89 21.19
CA SER A 209 12.62 1.62 20.26
C SER A 209 13.92 1.64 21.04
N SER A 210 14.86 0.74 20.75
CA SER A 210 16.17 0.75 21.42
C SER A 210 16.95 2.01 21.05
N GLY A 211 17.63 2.62 22.02
CA GLY A 211 18.45 3.81 21.82
C GLY A 211 17.67 5.13 22.00
N SER A 212 18.08 6.16 21.27
CA SER A 212 17.54 7.52 21.47
C SER A 212 16.21 7.72 20.75
N VAL A 213 15.19 8.17 21.48
CA VAL A 213 13.87 8.55 20.95
C VAL A 213 13.66 10.05 21.13
N SER A 214 13.50 10.79 20.04
CA SER A 214 13.17 12.21 20.08
C SER A 214 11.67 12.40 20.24
N LEU A 215 11.27 13.15 21.27
CA LEU A 215 9.89 13.53 21.60
C LEU A 215 9.51 14.93 21.11
#